data_AF-A0ABD7KM51-F1
#
_entry.id   AF-A0ABD7KM51-F1
#
_cell.length_a   1.000
_cell.length_b   1.000
_cell.length_c   1.000
_cell.angle_alpha   90.00
_cell.angle_beta   90.00
_cell.angle_gamma   90.00
#
_symmetry.space_group_name_H-M   'P 1'
#
loop_
_entity.id
_entity.type
_entity.pdbx_description
1 polymer ?
#
loop_
_entity_poly.entity_id
_entity_poly.type
_entity_poly.pdbx_seq_one_letter_code
_entity_poly.pdbx_strand_id
1 'polypeptide(L)'
;MQTQKALLSEALTDLKKAALLVSAPEGIAQVTGKSLQQSAGDNIISTSGGHTDFSALKRFTVAAGERVSLYAQKLGIKMFAGKGKVEIQAQGDEMTLDALKDIRISSSEGKLIISAKQEIVLTSGGGYIRIADGTVECAAPDKIIERGAVWQKFGGQSFSQAAQKWESSEFEMGPEVLWPYSETPVAGQKISLTHSDGTVQELMTSADGRGEKQNLVDPASVQINLKDED
;
A
#
# COMPACT_ATOMS: atom_id res chain seq x y z
N MET A 1 9.29 20.20 -8.82
CA MET A 1 9.25 21.41 -9.70
C MET A 1 10.59 21.74 -10.34
N GLN A 2 11.73 21.71 -9.63
CA GLN A 2 13.03 22.03 -10.23
C GLN A 2 13.41 21.10 -11.40
N THR A 3 13.23 19.78 -11.27
CA THR A 3 13.50 18.80 -12.34
C THR A 3 12.66 19.06 -13.60
N GLN A 4 11.37 19.41 -13.43
CA GLN A 4 10.48 19.75 -14.55
C GLN A 4 10.92 21.04 -15.26
N LYS A 5 11.31 22.07 -14.50
CA LYS A 5 11.84 23.31 -15.08
C LYS A 5 13.12 23.06 -15.85
N ALA A 6 14.06 22.30 -15.29
CA ALA A 6 15.31 21.94 -15.95
C ALA A 6 15.06 21.17 -17.26
N LEU A 7 14.15 20.20 -17.26
CA LEU A 7 13.75 19.48 -18.48
C LEU A 7 13.25 20.46 -19.56
N LEU A 8 12.33 21.36 -19.21
CA LEU A 8 11.80 22.35 -20.16
C LEU A 8 12.86 23.31 -20.68
N SER A 9 13.61 23.99 -19.80
CA SER A 9 14.49 25.09 -20.20
C SER A 9 15.82 24.63 -20.78
N GLU A 10 16.35 23.49 -20.36
CA GLU A 10 17.69 23.05 -20.75
C GLU A 10 17.71 21.96 -21.81
N ALA A 11 16.68 21.11 -21.89
CA ALA A 11 16.65 20.00 -22.84
C ALA A 11 15.66 20.23 -23.98
N LEU A 12 14.42 20.62 -23.67
CA LEU A 12 13.34 20.72 -24.66
C LEU A 12 13.34 22.05 -25.42
N THR A 13 13.71 23.16 -24.77
CA THR A 13 13.85 24.46 -25.45
C THR A 13 14.96 24.39 -26.49
N ASP A 14 14.62 24.67 -27.75
CA ASP A 14 15.50 24.53 -28.93
C ASP A 14 16.11 23.13 -29.11
N LEU A 15 15.59 22.10 -28.42
CA LEU A 15 16.13 20.72 -28.42
C LEU A 15 17.65 20.67 -28.17
N LYS A 16 18.13 21.44 -27.19
CA LYS A 16 19.57 21.56 -26.84
C LYS A 16 20.22 20.24 -26.37
N LYS A 17 19.43 19.24 -26.01
CA LYS A 17 19.87 17.88 -25.65
C LYS A 17 19.10 16.86 -26.49
N ALA A 18 19.60 15.62 -26.55
CA ALA A 18 18.93 14.52 -27.24
C ALA A 18 17.59 14.17 -26.55
N ALA A 19 16.52 14.82 -26.99
CA ALA A 19 15.19 14.69 -26.43
C ALA A 19 14.14 14.55 -27.55
N LEU A 20 12.95 14.06 -27.19
CA LEU A 20 11.79 13.99 -28.06
C LEU A 20 10.71 14.93 -27.53
N LEU A 21 10.24 15.85 -28.38
CA LEU A 21 9.08 16.70 -28.11
C LEU A 21 7.98 16.37 -29.12
N VAL A 22 6.82 15.98 -28.64
CA VAL A 22 5.63 15.75 -29.47
C VAL A 22 4.60 16.82 -29.14
N SER A 23 4.21 17.61 -30.13
CA SER A 23 3.20 18.68 -29.99
C SER A 23 2.29 18.68 -31.20
N ALA A 24 0.98 18.67 -30.96
CA ALA A 24 -0.04 18.75 -31.99
C ALA A 24 -1.25 19.53 -31.42
N PRO A 25 -1.59 20.72 -31.96
CA PRO A 25 -2.69 21.56 -31.45
C PRO A 25 -4.05 20.84 -31.41
N GLU A 26 -4.29 19.93 -32.35
CA GLU A 26 -5.53 19.16 -32.46
C GLU A 26 -5.47 17.79 -31.76
N GLY A 27 -4.37 17.47 -31.05
CA GLY A 27 -4.26 16.30 -30.18
C GLY A 27 -3.25 15.22 -30.60
N ILE A 28 -2.98 14.29 -29.68
CA ILE A 28 -2.04 13.16 -29.82
C ILE A 28 -2.73 11.90 -29.29
N ALA A 29 -2.62 10.78 -30.01
CA ALA A 29 -3.09 9.47 -29.56
C ALA A 29 -1.94 8.45 -29.51
N GLN A 30 -1.80 7.73 -28.39
CA GLN A 30 -0.87 6.61 -28.23
C GLN A 30 -1.70 5.33 -28.03
N VAL A 31 -1.75 4.46 -29.04
CA VAL A 31 -2.62 3.26 -29.05
C VAL A 31 -1.86 2.03 -29.52
N THR A 32 -2.21 0.87 -28.98
CA THR A 32 -1.63 -0.43 -29.36
C THR A 32 -2.63 -1.56 -29.06
N GLY A 33 -2.62 -2.62 -29.87
CA GLY A 33 -3.41 -3.83 -29.61
C GLY A 33 -2.77 -4.78 -28.60
N LYS A 34 -1.54 -4.48 -28.14
CA LYS A 34 -0.80 -5.25 -27.13
C LYS A 34 -0.51 -4.38 -25.90
N SER A 35 0.75 -4.28 -25.49
CA SER A 35 1.17 -3.59 -24.27
C SER A 35 1.72 -2.19 -24.58
N LEU A 36 1.44 -1.23 -23.69
CA LEU A 36 2.07 0.08 -23.64
C LEU A 36 2.81 0.22 -22.31
N GLN A 37 4.09 0.57 -22.33
CA GLN A 37 4.90 0.81 -21.13
C GLN A 37 5.43 2.24 -21.16
N GLN A 38 5.26 2.95 -20.06
CA GLN A 38 5.85 4.27 -19.81
C GLN A 38 6.78 4.15 -18.61
N SER A 39 8.04 4.52 -18.77
CA SER A 39 9.05 4.44 -17.73
C SER A 39 9.98 5.64 -17.84
N ALA A 40 10.40 6.17 -16.70
CA ALA A 40 11.39 7.23 -16.58
C ALA A 40 12.29 6.91 -15.38
N GLY A 41 13.60 7.19 -15.51
CA GLY A 41 14.54 7.02 -14.39
C GLY A 41 14.30 8.04 -13.26
N ASP A 42 13.71 9.19 -13.59
CA ASP A 42 13.32 10.21 -12.62
C ASP A 42 11.80 10.21 -12.42
N ASN A 43 11.06 11.04 -13.17
CA ASN A 43 9.65 11.32 -12.92
C ASN A 43 8.78 11.12 -14.17
N ILE A 44 7.59 10.56 -14.00
CA ILE A 44 6.49 10.66 -14.96
C ILE A 44 5.54 11.77 -14.49
N ILE A 45 5.29 12.76 -15.33
CA ILE A 45 4.40 13.88 -15.03
C ILE A 45 3.29 13.90 -16.08
N SER A 46 2.04 13.76 -15.62
CA SER A 46 0.84 13.94 -16.43
C SER A 46 0.07 15.17 -15.93
N THR A 47 -0.29 16.08 -16.83
CA THR A 47 -0.97 17.33 -16.48
C THR A 47 -2.02 17.64 -17.54
N SER A 48 -3.26 17.87 -17.11
CA SER A 48 -4.39 18.24 -17.97
C SER A 48 -4.94 19.60 -17.57
N GLY A 49 -5.32 20.44 -18.55
CA GLY A 49 -6.14 21.63 -18.28
C GLY A 49 -7.60 21.28 -17.96
N GLY A 50 -8.08 20.14 -18.48
CA GLY A 50 -9.39 19.56 -18.18
C GLY A 50 -9.29 18.39 -17.19
N HIS A 51 -9.89 17.25 -17.54
CA HIS A 51 -9.84 16.01 -16.76
C HIS A 51 -8.63 15.14 -17.15
N THR A 52 -8.22 14.27 -16.22
CA THR A 52 -7.33 13.13 -16.48
C THR A 52 -8.08 11.87 -16.07
N ASP A 53 -8.33 10.97 -17.00
CA ASP A 53 -9.05 9.72 -16.75
C ASP A 53 -8.12 8.51 -16.93
N PHE A 54 -8.15 7.60 -15.95
CA PHE A 54 -7.51 6.29 -16.03
C PHE A 54 -8.59 5.22 -15.94
N SER A 55 -8.70 4.39 -16.99
CA SER A 55 -9.71 3.33 -17.08
C SER A 55 -9.05 1.98 -17.31
N ALA A 56 -9.45 0.96 -16.54
CA ALA A 56 -8.97 -0.41 -16.69
C ALA A 56 -10.15 -1.39 -16.58
N LEU A 57 -10.25 -2.34 -17.53
CA LEU A 57 -11.35 -3.32 -17.56
C LEU A 57 -11.22 -4.41 -16.49
N LYS A 58 -9.98 -4.74 -16.09
CA LYS A 58 -9.72 -5.84 -15.13
C LYS A 58 -9.26 -5.30 -13.78
N ARG A 59 -8.15 -4.57 -13.76
CA ARG A 59 -7.50 -4.15 -12.51
C ARG A 59 -6.76 -2.83 -12.71
N PHE A 60 -6.85 -1.97 -11.71
CA PHE A 60 -6.04 -0.78 -11.54
C PHE A 60 -5.22 -0.94 -10.26
N THR A 61 -3.90 -0.81 -10.35
CA THR A 61 -2.99 -1.00 -9.22
C THR A 61 -2.02 0.17 -9.17
N VAL A 62 -1.83 0.71 -7.98
CA VAL A 62 -0.88 1.80 -7.69
C VAL A 62 0.00 1.35 -6.54
N ALA A 63 1.30 1.42 -6.73
CA ALA A 63 2.30 1.17 -5.70
C ALA A 63 3.31 2.32 -5.72
N ALA A 64 3.69 2.81 -4.55
CA ALA A 64 4.69 3.86 -4.39
C ALA A 64 5.63 3.47 -3.25
N GLY A 65 6.93 3.64 -3.43
CA GLY A 65 7.93 3.32 -2.41
C GLY A 65 7.89 4.25 -1.20
N GLU A 66 7.37 5.47 -1.36
CA GLU A 66 7.30 6.47 -0.29
C GLU A 66 5.87 6.83 0.11
N ARG A 67 5.05 7.36 -0.82
CA ARG A 67 3.71 7.86 -0.49
C ARG A 67 2.76 7.84 -1.70
N VAL A 68 1.50 7.54 -1.43
CA VAL A 68 0.37 7.89 -2.31
C VAL A 68 -0.37 9.08 -1.71
N SER A 69 -0.54 10.16 -2.47
CA SER A 69 -1.24 11.38 -2.02
C SER A 69 -2.33 11.76 -3.01
N LEU A 70 -3.58 11.85 -2.53
CA LEU A 70 -4.76 12.22 -3.32
C LEU A 70 -5.37 13.49 -2.74
N TYR A 71 -5.57 14.49 -3.60
CA TYR A 71 -6.08 15.79 -3.18
C TYR A 71 -7.11 16.32 -4.18
N ALA A 72 -8.23 16.82 -3.66
CA ALA A 72 -9.29 17.45 -4.46
C ALA A 72 -9.66 18.80 -3.84
N GLN A 73 -9.52 19.88 -4.60
CA GLN A 73 -9.70 21.24 -4.08
C GLN A 73 -11.17 21.65 -3.91
N LYS A 74 -12.07 21.21 -4.80
CA LYS A 74 -13.43 21.76 -4.91
C LYS A 74 -14.56 20.74 -4.70
N LEU A 75 -14.49 19.60 -5.39
CA LEU A 75 -15.63 18.65 -5.46
C LEU A 75 -15.44 17.39 -4.61
N GLY A 76 -14.37 17.33 -3.81
CA GLY A 76 -14.07 16.22 -2.91
C GLY A 76 -13.60 14.95 -3.62
N ILE A 77 -13.47 13.88 -2.84
CA ILE A 77 -13.04 12.56 -3.28
C ILE A 77 -14.22 11.59 -3.15
N LYS A 78 -14.40 10.73 -4.15
CA LYS A 78 -15.39 9.66 -4.15
C LYS A 78 -14.70 8.32 -4.40
N MET A 79 -14.97 7.34 -3.55
CA MET A 79 -14.42 5.99 -3.65
C MET A 79 -15.57 5.00 -3.48
N PHE A 80 -15.82 4.17 -4.50
CA PHE A 80 -16.92 3.22 -4.51
C PHE A 80 -16.43 1.86 -5.01
N ALA A 81 -16.94 0.79 -4.40
CA ALA A 81 -16.90 -0.56 -4.95
C ALA A 81 -18.33 -1.00 -5.27
N GLY A 82 -18.65 -1.22 -6.54
CA GLY A 82 -19.99 -1.69 -6.93
C GLY A 82 -20.31 -3.10 -6.43
N LYS A 83 -19.26 -3.93 -6.29
CA LYS A 83 -19.26 -5.25 -5.64
C LYS A 83 -17.89 -5.47 -5.01
N GLY A 84 -17.82 -6.40 -4.06
CA GLY A 84 -16.58 -6.73 -3.36
C GLY A 84 -16.32 -5.85 -2.14
N LYS A 85 -15.33 -6.27 -1.33
CA LYS A 85 -14.95 -5.61 -0.08
C LYS A 85 -14.13 -4.34 -0.38
N VAL A 86 -14.41 -3.27 0.34
CA VAL A 86 -13.49 -2.13 0.48
C VAL A 86 -12.64 -2.37 1.72
N GLU A 87 -11.33 -2.23 1.56
CA GLU A 87 -10.35 -2.47 2.62
C GLU A 87 -9.36 -1.31 2.64
N ILE A 88 -9.22 -0.69 3.82
CA ILE A 88 -8.32 0.43 4.07
C ILE A 88 -7.55 0.06 5.33
N GLN A 89 -6.23 0.11 5.28
CA GLN A 89 -5.35 -0.31 6.37
C GLN A 89 -4.14 0.62 6.46
N ALA A 90 -3.71 0.90 7.69
CA ALA A 90 -2.38 1.39 8.00
C ALA A 90 -1.66 0.27 8.75
N GLN A 91 -0.81 -0.50 8.05
CA GLN A 91 -0.27 -1.76 8.57
C GLN A 91 0.89 -1.57 9.56
N GLY A 92 1.60 -0.45 9.47
CA GLY A 92 2.75 -0.14 10.32
C GLY A 92 2.64 1.19 11.06
N ASP A 93 1.51 1.90 10.95
CA ASP A 93 1.36 3.24 11.51
C ASP A 93 -0.12 3.58 11.78
N GLU A 94 -0.38 4.81 12.24
CA GLU A 94 -1.71 5.34 12.55
C GLU A 94 -2.60 5.51 11.32
N MET A 95 -3.92 5.38 11.55
CA MET A 95 -4.96 5.78 10.61
C MET A 95 -5.80 6.91 11.20
N THR A 96 -5.86 8.05 10.51
CA THR A 96 -6.66 9.21 10.92
C THR A 96 -7.79 9.48 9.93
N LEU A 97 -9.01 9.66 10.44
CA LEU A 97 -10.20 10.03 9.66
C LEU A 97 -10.86 11.27 10.28
N ASP A 98 -10.59 12.43 9.69
CA ASP A 98 -11.13 13.71 10.17
C ASP A 98 -12.07 14.35 9.16
N ALA A 99 -13.10 15.04 9.66
CA ALA A 99 -13.97 15.90 8.87
C ALA A 99 -14.31 17.18 9.64
N LEU A 100 -14.38 18.31 8.92
CA LEU A 100 -14.83 19.59 9.50
C LEU A 100 -16.32 19.56 9.89
N LYS A 101 -17.10 18.73 9.19
CA LYS A 101 -18.52 18.49 9.45
C LYS A 101 -18.70 17.06 9.92
N ASP A 102 -19.89 16.51 9.76
CA ASP A 102 -20.23 15.17 10.23
C ASP A 102 -19.38 14.08 9.58
N ILE A 103 -18.97 13.11 10.40
CA ILE A 103 -18.58 11.76 9.96
C ILE A 103 -19.80 10.85 10.13
N ARG A 104 -20.16 10.11 9.09
CA ARG A 104 -21.25 9.10 9.11
C ARG A 104 -20.68 7.71 8.85
N ILE A 105 -20.88 6.80 9.79
CA ILE A 105 -20.49 5.39 9.68
C ILE A 105 -21.74 4.54 9.89
N SER A 106 -22.10 3.73 8.90
CA SER A 106 -23.34 2.94 8.93
C SER A 106 -23.20 1.63 8.17
N SER A 107 -23.85 0.58 8.67
CA SER A 107 -24.07 -0.67 7.94
C SER A 107 -25.57 -0.86 7.76
N SER A 108 -26.05 -1.02 6.53
CA SER A 108 -27.49 -1.09 6.23
C SER A 108 -28.11 -2.44 6.55
N GLU A 109 -27.35 -3.52 6.33
CA GLU A 109 -27.84 -4.90 6.48
C GLU A 109 -26.96 -5.73 7.43
N GLY A 110 -25.82 -5.19 7.87
CA GLY A 110 -24.83 -5.90 8.65
C GLY A 110 -24.66 -5.33 10.05
N LYS A 111 -23.41 -5.31 10.51
CA LYS A 111 -23.01 -4.83 11.84
C LYS A 111 -21.84 -3.86 11.72
N LEU A 112 -21.74 -2.96 12.68
CA LEU A 112 -20.54 -2.18 12.95
C LEU A 112 -19.71 -2.92 14.00
N ILE A 113 -18.45 -3.20 13.70
CA ILE A 113 -17.50 -3.77 14.66
C ILE A 113 -16.40 -2.72 14.87
N ILE A 114 -16.28 -2.24 16.09
CA ILE A 114 -15.19 -1.36 16.52
C ILE A 114 -14.45 -2.11 17.61
N SER A 115 -13.15 -2.30 17.43
CA SER A 115 -12.32 -3.09 18.33
C SER A 115 -10.95 -2.47 18.42
N ALA A 116 -10.42 -2.38 19.63
CA ALA A 116 -9.07 -1.92 19.90
C ALA A 116 -8.41 -2.85 20.92
N LYS A 117 -7.09 -2.99 20.83
CA LYS A 117 -6.32 -3.83 21.77
C LYS A 117 -6.17 -3.15 23.14
N GLN A 118 -5.99 -1.83 23.15
CA GLN A 118 -5.73 -1.05 24.36
C GLN A 118 -7.01 -0.38 24.85
N GLU A 119 -7.62 0.47 24.01
CA GLU A 119 -8.69 1.35 24.45
C GLU A 119 -9.61 1.79 23.30
N ILE A 120 -10.89 1.96 23.60
CA ILE A 120 -11.85 2.70 22.78
C ILE A 120 -12.35 3.89 23.60
N VAL A 121 -12.25 5.10 23.05
CA VAL A 121 -12.82 6.32 23.65
C VAL A 121 -13.77 6.99 22.66
N LEU A 122 -15.00 7.25 23.10
CA LEU A 122 -16.01 8.01 22.38
C LEU A 122 -16.30 9.29 23.16
N THR A 123 -15.95 10.46 22.65
CA THR A 123 -16.05 11.74 23.37
C THR A 123 -16.97 12.74 22.67
N SER A 124 -17.73 13.53 23.43
CA SER A 124 -18.47 14.68 22.91
C SER A 124 -18.83 15.66 24.02
N GLY A 125 -18.56 16.96 23.82
CA GLY A 125 -18.97 18.03 24.75
C GLY A 125 -18.51 17.84 26.20
N GLY A 126 -17.39 17.14 26.40
CA GLY A 126 -16.85 16.79 27.73
C GLY A 126 -17.39 15.49 28.34
N GLY A 127 -18.44 14.88 27.77
CA GLY A 127 -18.87 13.53 28.11
C GLY A 127 -18.12 12.47 27.31
N TYR A 128 -18.03 11.26 27.84
CA TYR A 128 -17.38 10.15 27.15
C TYR A 128 -17.88 8.75 27.55
N ILE A 129 -17.62 7.79 26.66
CA ILE A 129 -17.65 6.36 26.92
C ILE A 129 -16.24 5.83 26.66
N ARG A 130 -15.67 5.12 27.63
CA ARG A 130 -14.35 4.52 27.56
C ARG A 130 -14.43 3.01 27.83
N ILE A 131 -13.75 2.22 27.00
CA ILE A 131 -13.63 0.77 27.14
C ILE A 131 -12.15 0.41 27.16
N ALA A 132 -11.65 -0.02 28.32
CA ALA A 132 -10.25 -0.41 28.53
C ALA A 132 -10.11 -1.33 29.74
N ASP A 133 -9.13 -2.24 29.74
CA ASP A 133 -8.78 -3.09 30.89
C ASP A 133 -9.97 -3.85 31.51
N GLY A 134 -10.92 -4.30 30.68
CA GLY A 134 -12.15 -4.98 31.13
C GLY A 134 -13.17 -4.07 31.82
N THR A 135 -12.95 -2.75 31.80
CA THR A 135 -13.83 -1.74 32.39
C THR A 135 -14.56 -0.95 31.30
N VAL A 136 -15.84 -0.68 31.54
CA VAL A 136 -16.64 0.28 30.76
C VAL A 136 -16.94 1.46 31.66
N GLU A 137 -16.48 2.65 31.27
CA GLU A 137 -16.70 3.90 31.97
C GLU A 137 -17.60 4.80 31.12
N CYS A 138 -18.68 5.31 31.72
CA CYS A 138 -19.59 6.26 31.12
C CYS A 138 -19.65 7.48 32.04
N ALA A 139 -19.24 8.65 31.53
CA ALA A 139 -19.12 9.86 32.32
C ALA A 139 -19.65 11.08 31.54
N ALA A 140 -20.26 12.02 32.25
CA ALA A 140 -20.73 13.28 31.69
C ALA A 140 -20.66 14.41 32.75
N PRO A 141 -20.43 15.67 32.34
CA PRO A 141 -20.32 16.80 33.27
C PRO A 141 -21.64 17.24 33.90
N ASP A 142 -22.80 17.02 33.27
CA ASP A 142 -24.13 17.32 33.84
C ASP A 142 -24.87 16.02 34.22
N LYS A 143 -25.36 15.28 33.22
CA LYS A 143 -26.25 14.13 33.44
C LYS A 143 -25.92 12.97 32.51
N ILE A 144 -26.07 11.76 33.04
CA ILE A 144 -26.25 10.52 32.28
C ILE A 144 -27.73 10.15 32.41
N ILE A 145 -28.45 10.04 31.30
CA ILE A 145 -29.88 9.75 31.29
C ILE A 145 -30.09 8.37 30.67
N GLU A 146 -30.52 7.41 31.48
CA GLU A 146 -30.87 6.06 31.05
C GLU A 146 -32.40 5.92 31.00
N ARG A 147 -32.95 5.70 29.80
CA ARG A 147 -34.41 5.52 29.60
C ARG A 147 -34.67 4.12 29.08
N GLY A 148 -35.35 3.29 29.86
CA GLY A 148 -35.75 1.95 29.47
C GLY A 148 -36.97 1.48 30.25
N ALA A 149 -37.72 0.53 29.67
CA ALA A 149 -38.81 -0.14 30.38
C ALA A 149 -38.29 -1.04 31.52
N VAL A 150 -37.07 -1.57 31.37
CA VAL A 150 -36.38 -2.43 32.33
C VAL A 150 -34.89 -2.08 32.31
N TRP A 151 -34.28 -1.93 33.49
CA TRP A 151 -32.83 -1.82 33.66
C TRP A 151 -32.39 -2.82 34.72
N GLN A 152 -31.49 -3.73 34.36
CA GLN A 152 -31.04 -4.84 35.22
C GLN A 152 -29.52 -4.97 35.13
N LYS A 153 -28.88 -5.15 36.28
CA LYS A 153 -27.44 -5.40 36.39
C LYS A 153 -27.21 -6.87 36.73
N PHE A 154 -26.49 -7.58 35.87
CA PHE A 154 -26.05 -8.97 36.07
C PHE A 154 -24.58 -9.03 36.50
N GLY A 155 -24.10 -10.22 36.88
CA GLY A 155 -22.67 -10.44 37.10
C GLY A 155 -21.86 -10.22 35.82
N GLY A 156 -20.60 -9.76 35.96
CA GLY A 156 -19.74 -9.48 34.81
C GLY A 156 -19.40 -10.73 33.99
N GLN A 157 -19.33 -10.57 32.67
CA GLN A 157 -18.91 -11.61 31.71
C GLN A 157 -18.00 -10.99 30.65
N SER A 158 -17.01 -11.73 30.17
CA SER A 158 -16.09 -11.29 29.11
C SER A 158 -16.59 -11.71 27.72
N PHE A 159 -16.44 -10.83 26.73
CA PHE A 159 -16.68 -11.15 25.32
C PHE A 159 -15.32 -11.33 24.60
N SER A 160 -15.04 -12.52 24.07
CA SER A 160 -13.82 -12.77 23.27
C SER A 160 -14.14 -12.62 21.79
N GLN A 161 -13.90 -11.44 21.21
CA GLN A 161 -13.78 -11.32 19.76
C GLN A 161 -12.29 -11.33 19.42
N ALA A 162 -11.86 -12.32 18.63
CA ALA A 162 -10.50 -12.37 18.13
C ALA A 162 -10.22 -11.07 17.35
N ALA A 163 -9.31 -10.24 17.86
CA ALA A 163 -8.77 -9.12 17.09
C ALA A 163 -8.26 -9.67 15.74
N GLN A 164 -8.62 -9.00 14.64
CA GLN A 164 -8.16 -9.35 13.30
C GLN A 164 -6.63 -9.52 13.35
N LYS A 165 -6.15 -10.76 13.19
CA LYS A 165 -4.73 -11.01 12.95
C LYS A 165 -4.45 -10.56 11.52
N TRP A 166 -3.69 -9.49 11.37
CA TRP A 166 -3.25 -9.00 10.08
C TRP A 166 -2.26 -10.01 9.49
N GLU A 167 -2.46 -10.39 8.22
CA GLU A 167 -1.38 -10.98 7.44
C GLU A 167 -0.42 -9.85 7.10
N SER A 168 0.70 -9.76 7.82
CA SER A 168 1.83 -8.96 7.38
C SER A 168 2.42 -9.65 6.15
N SER A 169 2.25 -9.07 4.96
CA SER A 169 3.02 -9.54 3.81
C SER A 169 4.44 -8.98 3.96
N GLU A 170 5.37 -9.79 4.45
CA GLU A 170 6.77 -9.54 4.22
C GLU A 170 7.03 -9.80 2.72
N PHE A 171 7.63 -8.82 2.04
CA PHE A 171 8.09 -9.03 0.67
C PHE A 171 9.25 -10.01 0.72
N GLU A 172 9.01 -11.26 0.34
CA GLU A 172 10.03 -12.31 0.29
C GLU A 172 10.34 -12.65 -1.17
N MET A 173 11.58 -12.44 -1.60
CA MET A 173 12.12 -12.98 -2.86
C MET A 173 13.25 -13.97 -2.57
N GLY A 174 13.14 -15.20 -3.08
CA GLY A 174 14.21 -16.19 -3.05
C GLY A 174 14.68 -16.50 -4.48
N PRO A 175 15.97 -16.39 -4.80
CA PRO A 175 16.45 -16.80 -6.12
C PRO A 175 16.32 -18.32 -6.26
N GLU A 176 15.76 -18.78 -7.39
CA GLU A 176 15.74 -20.20 -7.76
C GLU A 176 16.76 -20.42 -8.88
N VAL A 177 17.69 -21.35 -8.67
CA VAL A 177 18.76 -21.66 -9.60
C VAL A 177 18.53 -23.05 -10.19
N LEU A 178 18.35 -23.10 -11.51
CA LEU A 178 18.16 -24.31 -12.29
C LEU A 178 19.32 -24.49 -13.28
N TRP A 179 19.69 -25.73 -13.56
CA TRP A 179 20.64 -26.04 -14.61
C TRP A 179 20.06 -25.65 -15.99
N PRO A 180 20.82 -24.94 -16.86
CA PRO A 180 20.28 -24.34 -18.09
C PRO A 180 19.64 -25.30 -19.10
N TYR A 181 19.98 -26.60 -19.03
CA TYR A 181 19.58 -27.59 -20.02
C TYR A 181 18.65 -28.68 -19.47
N SER A 182 18.76 -29.01 -18.19
CA SER A 182 17.96 -30.06 -17.55
C SER A 182 16.80 -29.52 -16.73
N GLU A 183 16.74 -28.20 -16.49
CA GLU A 183 15.80 -27.55 -15.57
C GLU A 183 15.80 -28.17 -14.17
N THR A 184 16.86 -28.91 -13.82
CA THR A 184 16.99 -29.54 -12.51
C THR A 184 17.55 -28.54 -11.50
N PRO A 185 17.11 -28.61 -10.24
CA PRO A 185 17.61 -27.71 -9.20
C PRO A 185 19.12 -27.82 -8.98
N VAL A 186 19.78 -26.67 -8.82
CA VAL A 186 21.20 -26.59 -8.47
C VAL A 186 21.33 -26.59 -6.96
N ALA A 187 21.58 -27.76 -6.36
CA ALA A 187 21.68 -27.90 -4.91
C ALA A 187 23.10 -27.62 -4.37
N GLY A 188 23.18 -26.97 -3.19
CA GLY A 188 24.41 -26.85 -2.40
C GLY A 188 25.48 -25.93 -3.00
N GLN A 189 25.12 -25.07 -3.96
CA GLN A 189 26.05 -24.14 -4.58
C GLN A 189 26.02 -22.78 -3.89
N LYS A 190 27.19 -22.13 -3.83
CA LYS A 190 27.30 -20.78 -3.30
C LYS A 190 26.86 -19.78 -4.36
N ILE A 191 25.94 -18.91 -3.98
CA ILE A 191 25.48 -17.78 -4.80
C ILE A 191 25.82 -16.48 -4.09
N SER A 192 26.25 -15.49 -4.85
CA SER A 192 26.52 -14.14 -4.36
C SER A 192 25.55 -13.19 -5.04
N LEU A 193 24.67 -12.59 -4.24
CA LEU A 193 23.76 -11.53 -4.66
C LEU A 193 24.43 -10.19 -4.40
N THR A 194 24.51 -9.35 -5.43
CA THR A 194 24.92 -7.95 -5.25
C THR A 194 23.71 -7.06 -5.44
N HIS A 195 23.36 -6.32 -4.41
CA HIS A 195 22.26 -5.35 -4.44
C HIS A 195 22.70 -4.03 -5.07
N SER A 196 21.74 -3.21 -5.48
CA SER A 196 22.01 -1.91 -6.13
C SER A 196 22.71 -0.89 -5.22
N ASP A 197 22.69 -1.11 -3.90
CA ASP A 197 23.46 -0.33 -2.92
C ASP A 197 24.92 -0.80 -2.75
N GLY A 198 25.33 -1.84 -3.48
CA GLY A 198 26.67 -2.42 -3.42
C GLY A 198 26.87 -3.43 -2.29
N THR A 199 25.84 -3.74 -1.49
CA THR A 199 25.91 -4.83 -0.52
C THR A 199 25.96 -6.18 -1.23
N VAL A 200 26.88 -7.03 -0.78
CA VAL A 200 27.05 -8.39 -1.31
C VAL A 200 26.60 -9.37 -0.24
N GLN A 201 25.69 -10.26 -0.61
CA GLN A 201 25.19 -11.32 0.26
C GLN A 201 25.52 -12.69 -0.35
N GLU A 202 26.24 -13.50 0.40
CA GLU A 202 26.49 -14.91 0.04
C GLU A 202 25.40 -15.79 0.62
N LEU A 203 24.80 -16.62 -0.23
CA LEU A 203 23.83 -17.64 0.16
C LEU A 203 24.28 -19.01 -0.36
N MET A 204 23.65 -20.05 0.16
CA MET A 204 23.77 -21.41 -0.36
C MET A 204 22.42 -21.88 -0.87
N THR A 205 22.38 -22.51 -2.04
CA THR A 205 21.14 -23.08 -2.56
C THR A 205 20.75 -24.35 -1.80
N SER A 206 19.48 -24.49 -1.46
CA SER A 206 18.89 -25.69 -0.87
C SER A 206 18.77 -26.83 -1.90
N ALA A 207 18.32 -28.01 -1.46
CA ALA A 207 18.15 -29.19 -2.32
C ALA A 207 17.19 -28.97 -3.50
N ASP A 208 16.27 -28.03 -3.39
CA ASP A 208 15.33 -27.57 -4.41
C ASP A 208 15.84 -26.33 -5.17
N GLY A 209 17.13 -26.00 -5.07
CA GLY A 209 17.78 -24.96 -5.87
C GLY A 209 17.47 -23.53 -5.42
N ARG A 210 16.84 -23.36 -4.26
CA ARG A 210 16.42 -22.04 -3.75
C ARG A 210 17.45 -21.44 -2.81
N GLY A 211 17.73 -20.15 -2.98
CA GLY A 211 18.46 -19.37 -1.98
C GLY A 211 17.55 -18.98 -0.81
N GLU A 212 18.15 -18.59 0.31
CA GLU A 212 17.41 -18.03 1.43
C GLU A 212 16.58 -16.81 1.00
N LYS A 213 15.39 -16.68 1.59
CA LYS A 213 14.45 -15.61 1.29
C LYS A 213 15.02 -14.25 1.72
N GLN A 214 14.92 -13.27 0.83
CA GLN A 214 15.42 -11.91 1.03
C GLN A 214 14.26 -10.92 1.14
N ASN A 215 14.45 -9.91 1.99
CA ASN A 215 13.51 -8.82 2.22
C ASN A 215 13.88 -7.54 1.45
N LEU A 216 14.82 -7.63 0.50
CA LEU A 216 15.33 -6.50 -0.29
C LEU A 216 14.79 -6.53 -1.73
N VAL A 217 14.40 -5.37 -2.26
CA VAL A 217 13.58 -5.23 -3.48
C VAL A 217 14.40 -5.11 -4.78
N ASP A 218 15.74 -5.21 -4.76
CA ASP A 218 16.54 -4.93 -5.95
C ASP A 218 17.91 -5.64 -5.99
N PRO A 219 18.01 -6.87 -6.54
CA PRO A 219 19.30 -7.47 -6.88
C PRO A 219 19.82 -6.86 -8.19
N ALA A 220 20.94 -6.12 -8.12
CA ALA A 220 21.57 -5.53 -9.30
C ALA A 220 22.32 -6.56 -10.16
N SER A 221 22.87 -7.61 -9.54
CA SER A 221 23.45 -8.76 -10.26
C SER A 221 23.51 -10.01 -9.40
N VAL A 222 23.50 -11.18 -10.04
CA VAL A 222 23.65 -12.50 -9.41
C VAL A 222 24.88 -13.18 -9.99
N GLN A 223 25.81 -13.58 -9.12
CA GLN A 223 26.94 -14.44 -9.48
C GLN A 223 26.80 -15.80 -8.82
N ILE A 224 27.04 -16.86 -9.58
CA ILE A 224 26.94 -18.24 -9.11
C ILE A 224 28.32 -18.85 -9.26
N ASN A 225 28.90 -19.24 -8.12
CA ASN A 225 30.20 -19.91 -8.10
C ASN A 225 29.94 -21.41 -7.99
N LEU A 226 30.11 -22.11 -9.11
CA LEU A 226 30.09 -23.56 -9.13
C LEU A 226 31.38 -24.04 -8.46
N LYS A 227 31.27 -24.91 -7.46
CA LYS A 227 32.44 -25.70 -7.04
C LYS A 227 32.79 -26.66 -8.16
N ASP A 228 34.03 -26.62 -8.63
CA ASP A 228 34.59 -27.69 -9.45
C ASP A 228 34.46 -29.00 -8.67
N GLU A 229 33.88 -30.02 -9.32
CA GLU A 229 33.90 -31.40 -8.81
C GLU A 229 35.34 -31.93 -8.94
N ASP A 230 35.96 -32.29 -7.81
CA ASP A 230 37.17 -33.12 -7.77
C ASP A 230 36.86 -34.57 -8.18
#